data_AF-A0A958ENU3-F1
#
_entry.id   AF-A0A958ENU3-F1
#
_cell.length_a   1.000
_cell.length_b   1.000
_cell.length_c   1.000
_cell.angle_alpha   90.00
_cell.angle_beta   90.00
_cell.angle_gamma   90.00
#
_symmetry.space_group_name_H-M   'P 1'
#
loop_
_entity.id
_entity.type
_entity.pdbx_description
1 polymer ?
#
loop_
_entity_poly.entity_id
_entity_poly.type
_entity_poly.pdbx_seq_one_letter_code
_entity_poly.pdbx_strand_id
1 'polypeptide(L)'
;MGKKVEIKSRFYIICSAAVAFIVFILDTIFLYVSPISAKPDEIIYFKEAMYILITVCMYMHFRSTHDVTLTIHGALKQIFSSLLFITLIYFIYLAINFFEGPVFETGDEGETLILNFNTVIGVNVISYTVLYFFTRIVYLMKILIYYKRKRNTAFFFRSFILLMLLTSFVFLVQKEKISFDMDDQNIFNLILFWTTIFSLIVLALRNRWVTYLTRKEKWLYFLISLAVILYFQFILFEQVLGGDGFKNIQAQSNIAYSLVFFTYYFLLAYTLSSMLSMLFHLPTARVFDRKMREVQSLHNLSSAINSEP
;
A
#
# COMPACT_ATOMS: atom_id res chain seq x y z
N MET A 1 12.94 20.19 19.41
CA MET A 1 11.75 19.39 19.06
C MET A 1 12.08 18.15 18.20
N GLY A 2 13.04 18.23 17.25
CA GLY A 2 13.43 17.11 16.37
C GLY A 2 13.88 15.81 17.05
N LYS A 3 14.76 15.86 18.07
CA LYS A 3 15.25 14.65 18.77
C LYS A 3 14.13 13.79 19.40
N LYS A 4 13.06 14.41 19.93
CA LYS A 4 11.92 13.66 20.51
C LYS A 4 11.07 12.95 19.45
N VAL A 5 11.03 13.47 18.22
CA VAL A 5 10.30 12.88 17.09
C VAL A 5 11.07 11.69 16.53
N GLU A 6 12.40 11.79 16.43
CA GLU A 6 13.27 10.69 16.00
C GLU A 6 13.23 9.50 16.96
N ILE A 7 13.27 9.74 18.28
CA ILE A 7 13.22 8.67 19.28
C ILE A 7 11.89 7.90 19.20
N LYS A 8 10.75 8.61 19.09
CA LYS A 8 9.43 7.99 18.93
C LYS A 8 9.35 7.15 17.66
N SER A 9 9.86 7.69 16.55
CA SER A 9 9.86 7.00 15.26
C SER A 9 10.69 5.71 15.27
N ARG A 10 11.89 5.74 15.89
CA ARG A 10 12.75 4.56 16.04
C ARG A 10 12.11 3.50 16.93
N PHE A 11 11.45 3.90 18.01
CA PHE A 11 10.73 3.00 18.90
C PHE A 11 9.67 2.17 18.15
N TYR A 12 8.88 2.80 17.27
CA TYR A 12 7.86 2.06 16.51
C TYR A 12 8.44 1.05 15.51
N ILE A 13 9.57 1.35 14.84
CA ILE A 13 10.25 0.36 13.98
C ILE A 13 10.75 -0.81 14.83
N ILE A 14 11.44 -0.52 15.93
CA ILE A 14 12.00 -1.57 16.79
C ILE A 14 10.87 -2.46 17.32
N CYS A 15 9.74 -1.86 17.71
CA CYS A 15 8.56 -2.61 18.12
C CYS A 15 8.01 -3.48 17.00
N SER A 16 7.85 -2.95 15.77
CA SER A 16 7.40 -3.78 14.63
C SER A 16 8.36 -4.92 14.31
N ALA A 17 9.68 -4.69 14.41
CA ALA A 17 10.70 -5.70 14.16
C ALA A 17 10.71 -6.78 15.25
N ALA A 18 10.54 -6.40 16.52
CA ALA A 18 10.43 -7.34 17.63
C ALA A 18 9.20 -8.24 17.49
N VAL A 19 8.03 -7.67 17.11
CA VAL A 19 6.81 -8.45 16.89
C VAL A 19 6.96 -9.38 15.68
N ALA A 20 7.55 -8.90 14.57
CA ALA A 20 7.85 -9.75 13.42
C ALA A 20 8.81 -10.91 13.76
N PHE A 21 9.79 -10.67 14.63
CA PHE A 21 10.69 -11.72 15.10
C PHE A 21 9.98 -12.76 15.97
N ILE A 22 9.04 -12.34 16.82
CA ILE A 22 8.19 -13.26 17.60
C ILE A 22 7.36 -14.14 16.66
N VAL A 23 6.73 -13.55 15.63
CA VAL A 23 5.95 -14.31 14.65
C VAL A 23 6.83 -15.30 13.86
N PHE A 24 8.06 -14.90 13.50
CA PHE A 24 9.02 -15.80 12.86
C PHE A 24 9.42 -16.99 13.75
N ILE A 25 9.66 -16.75 15.05
CA ILE A 25 9.91 -17.83 16.01
C ILE A 25 8.71 -18.76 16.09
N LEU A 26 7.49 -18.22 16.18
CA LEU A 26 6.27 -19.01 16.22
C LEU A 26 6.16 -19.91 14.99
N ASP A 27 6.33 -19.35 13.79
CA ASP A 27 6.28 -20.13 12.54
C ASP A 27 7.33 -21.23 12.49
N THR A 28 8.54 -20.94 12.99
CA THR A 28 9.61 -21.94 13.07
C THR A 28 9.24 -23.07 14.03
N ILE A 29 8.69 -22.76 15.20
CA ILE A 29 8.22 -23.77 16.14
C ILE A 29 7.10 -24.61 15.52
N PHE A 30 6.15 -24.00 14.82
CA PHE A 30 5.05 -24.73 14.17
C PHE A 30 5.51 -25.66 13.06
N LEU A 31 6.53 -25.28 12.30
CA LEU A 31 7.14 -26.15 11.30
C LEU A 31 7.61 -27.48 11.92
N TYR A 32 8.22 -27.43 13.11
CA TYR A 32 8.79 -28.62 13.75
C TYR A 32 7.80 -29.38 14.64
N VAL A 33 6.84 -28.69 15.27
CA VAL A 33 5.91 -29.29 16.23
C VAL A 33 4.64 -29.83 15.57
N SER A 34 4.20 -29.22 14.46
CA SER A 34 2.86 -29.44 13.93
C SER A 34 2.78 -29.80 12.44
N PRO A 35 3.63 -30.66 11.86
CA PRO A 35 3.37 -31.17 10.52
C PRO A 35 2.13 -32.09 10.44
N ILE A 36 1.56 -32.53 11.59
CA ILE A 36 0.58 -33.65 11.64
C ILE A 36 -0.79 -33.27 12.23
N SER A 37 -1.00 -32.05 12.73
CA SER A 37 -2.32 -31.64 13.27
C SER A 37 -2.64 -30.19 12.94
N ALA A 38 -3.89 -29.94 12.56
CA ALA A 38 -4.46 -28.62 12.30
C ALA A 38 -4.01 -27.61 13.38
N LYS A 39 -3.54 -26.44 12.95
CA LYS A 39 -3.15 -25.38 13.87
C LYS A 39 -4.35 -25.02 14.75
N PRO A 40 -4.20 -24.97 16.09
CA PRO A 40 -5.28 -24.52 16.96
C PRO A 40 -5.74 -23.12 16.55
N ASP A 41 -7.05 -22.92 16.41
CA ASP A 41 -7.64 -21.64 15.97
C ASP A 41 -7.14 -20.44 16.78
N GLU A 42 -6.92 -20.64 18.09
CA GLU A 42 -6.40 -19.61 19.01
C GLU A 42 -5.06 -19.02 18.56
N ILE A 43 -4.18 -19.87 18.02
CA ILE A 43 -2.84 -19.49 17.58
C ILE A 43 -2.93 -18.71 16.26
N ILE A 44 -3.84 -19.12 15.37
CA ILE A 44 -4.11 -18.40 14.12
C ILE A 44 -4.57 -16.98 14.47
N TYR A 45 -5.55 -16.82 15.36
CA TYR A 45 -6.01 -15.50 15.80
C TYR A 45 -4.92 -14.69 16.50
N PHE A 46 -4.07 -15.32 17.32
CA PHE A 46 -2.94 -14.64 17.94
C PHE A 46 -1.95 -14.10 16.90
N LYS A 47 -1.60 -14.92 15.90
CA LYS A 47 -0.72 -14.52 14.80
C LYS A 47 -1.30 -13.36 14.01
N GLU A 48 -2.59 -13.40 13.69
CA GLU A 48 -3.31 -12.34 12.97
C GLU A 48 -3.33 -11.02 13.75
N ALA A 49 -3.52 -11.09 15.07
CA ALA A 49 -3.41 -9.93 15.95
C ALA A 49 -1.98 -9.33 15.93
N MET A 50 -0.94 -10.17 15.85
CA MET A 50 0.45 -9.70 15.69
C MET A 50 0.65 -8.98 14.35
N TYR A 51 0.09 -9.48 13.24
CA TYR A 51 0.15 -8.77 11.94
C TYR A 51 -0.55 -7.41 11.97
N ILE A 52 -1.70 -7.30 12.65
CA ILE A 52 -2.35 -6.01 12.88
C ILE A 52 -1.42 -5.08 13.68
N LEU A 53 -0.82 -5.58 14.76
CA LEU A 53 0.10 -4.81 15.59
C LEU A 53 1.31 -4.30 14.80
N ILE A 54 1.92 -5.16 13.96
CA ILE A 54 3.01 -4.79 13.05
C ILE A 54 2.56 -3.65 12.13
N THR A 55 1.40 -3.80 11.49
CA THR A 55 0.84 -2.80 10.57
C THR A 55 0.61 -1.45 11.27
N VAL A 56 0.05 -1.47 12.49
CA VAL A 56 -0.19 -0.26 13.28
C VAL A 56 1.13 0.41 13.70
N CYS A 57 2.11 -0.36 14.17
CA CYS A 57 3.43 0.15 14.51
C CYS A 57 4.12 0.79 13.30
N MET A 58 4.08 0.13 12.13
CA MET A 58 4.62 0.68 10.87
C MET A 58 3.90 1.97 10.47
N TYR A 59 2.57 2.02 10.57
CA TYR A 59 1.79 3.23 10.27
C TYR A 59 2.17 4.39 11.19
N MET A 60 2.33 4.13 12.48
CA MET A 60 2.74 5.13 13.48
C MET A 60 4.18 5.61 13.26
N HIS A 61 5.07 4.71 12.82
CA HIS A 61 6.42 5.08 12.41
C HIS A 61 6.40 6.11 11.27
N PHE A 62 5.66 5.84 10.19
CA PHE A 62 5.58 6.74 9.03
C PHE A 62 4.93 8.07 9.40
N ARG A 63 3.86 8.03 10.21
CA ARG A 63 3.23 9.23 10.76
C ARG A 63 4.22 10.09 11.52
N SER A 64 5.04 9.49 12.38
CA SER A 64 6.00 10.23 13.19
C SER A 64 7.13 10.85 12.37
N THR A 65 7.52 10.27 11.23
CA THR A 65 8.64 10.78 10.41
C THR A 65 8.23 11.89 9.45
N HIS A 66 6.98 11.90 8.99
CA HIS A 66 6.57 12.68 7.81
C HIS A 66 5.56 13.80 8.12
N ASP A 67 5.22 14.05 9.39
CA ASP A 67 4.09 14.92 9.80
C ASP A 67 4.26 16.43 9.55
N VAL A 68 5.36 16.95 8.96
CA VAL A 68 5.60 18.41 8.91
C VAL A 68 6.01 19.02 7.55
N THR A 69 6.56 18.29 6.56
CA THR A 69 7.21 18.99 5.41
C THR A 69 7.05 18.38 4.02
N LEU A 70 6.30 17.29 3.82
CA LEU A 70 6.23 16.72 2.47
C LEU A 70 5.39 17.54 1.51
N THR A 71 6.08 18.10 0.51
CA THR A 71 5.49 18.60 -0.73
C THR A 71 4.91 17.44 -1.55
N ILE A 72 3.98 17.75 -2.46
CA ILE A 72 3.40 16.75 -3.39
C ILE A 72 4.50 16.00 -4.13
N HIS A 73 5.50 16.74 -4.64
CA HIS A 73 6.63 16.16 -5.36
C HIS A 73 7.44 15.19 -4.50
N GLY A 74 7.61 15.51 -3.21
CA GLY A 74 8.24 14.62 -2.24
C GLY A 74 7.46 13.32 -2.08
N ALA A 75 6.13 13.41 -1.92
CA ALA A 75 5.27 12.22 -1.78
C ALA A 75 5.31 11.35 -3.05
N LEU A 76 5.21 11.95 -4.24
CA LEU A 76 5.29 11.22 -5.53
C LEU A 76 6.66 10.56 -5.73
N LYS A 77 7.75 11.26 -5.41
CA LYS A 77 9.10 10.69 -5.47
C LYS A 77 9.26 9.51 -4.51
N GLN A 78 8.70 9.61 -3.31
CA GLN A 78 8.76 8.52 -2.33
C GLN A 78 7.92 7.31 -2.76
N ILE A 79 6.76 7.50 -3.38
CA ILE A 79 5.97 6.40 -3.97
C ILE A 79 6.81 5.68 -5.02
N PHE A 80 7.38 6.43 -5.97
CA PHE A 80 8.23 5.83 -7.01
C PHE A 80 9.46 5.12 -6.44
N SER A 81 10.15 5.72 -5.46
CA SER A 81 11.28 5.09 -4.78
C SER A 81 10.87 3.83 -4.02
N SER A 82 9.69 3.81 -3.41
CA SER A 82 9.18 2.61 -2.72
C SER A 82 8.85 1.49 -3.70
N LEU A 83 8.40 1.82 -4.92
CA LEU A 83 8.18 0.85 -5.99
C LEU A 83 9.47 0.19 -6.42
N LEU A 84 10.50 0.98 -6.74
CA LEU A 84 11.81 0.43 -7.09
C LEU A 84 12.40 -0.44 -5.98
N PHE A 85 12.17 -0.06 -4.71
CA PHE A 85 12.64 -0.83 -3.57
C PHE A 85 11.97 -2.21 -3.46
N ILE A 86 10.65 -2.29 -3.63
CA ILE A 86 9.96 -3.59 -3.64
C ILE A 86 10.36 -4.43 -4.87
N THR A 87 10.57 -3.81 -6.03
CA THR A 87 11.14 -4.48 -7.21
C THR A 87 12.49 -5.11 -6.90
N LEU A 88 13.39 -4.36 -6.27
CA LEU A 88 14.72 -4.84 -5.92
C LEU A 88 14.66 -6.03 -4.96
N ILE A 89 13.83 -5.94 -3.92
CA ILE A 89 13.68 -7.05 -2.96
C ILE A 89 13.09 -8.28 -3.65
N TYR A 90 12.14 -8.10 -4.56
CA TYR A 90 11.59 -9.21 -5.32
C TYR A 90 12.64 -9.88 -6.22
N PHE A 91 13.50 -9.11 -6.90
CA PHE A 91 14.60 -9.69 -7.67
C PHE A 91 15.61 -10.42 -6.80
N ILE A 92 15.92 -9.89 -5.61
CA ILE A 92 16.76 -10.59 -4.62
C ILE A 92 16.09 -11.90 -4.21
N TYR A 93 14.79 -11.90 -3.95
CA TYR A 93 14.04 -13.10 -3.64
C TYR A 93 14.09 -14.12 -4.79
N LEU A 94 13.87 -13.71 -6.04
CA LEU A 94 13.99 -14.59 -7.20
C LEU A 94 15.40 -15.16 -7.34
N ALA A 95 16.45 -14.36 -7.12
CA ALA A 95 17.83 -14.82 -7.18
C ALA A 95 18.13 -15.87 -6.09
N ILE A 96 17.57 -15.72 -4.90
CA ILE A 96 17.72 -16.68 -3.80
C ILE A 96 16.97 -17.99 -4.11
N ASN A 97 15.75 -17.90 -4.63
CA ASN A 97 14.91 -19.07 -4.91
C ASN A 97 15.14 -19.68 -6.30
N PHE A 98 16.14 -19.21 -7.05
CA PHE A 98 16.52 -19.78 -8.34
C PHE A 98 16.98 -21.24 -8.22
N PHE A 99 17.49 -21.65 -7.05
CA PHE A 99 18.03 -22.99 -6.82
C PHE A 99 17.02 -23.98 -6.25
N GLU A 100 16.16 -23.55 -5.31
CA GLU A 100 15.07 -24.33 -4.74
C GLU A 100 13.89 -23.38 -4.49
N GLY A 101 12.84 -23.47 -5.30
CA GLY A 101 11.64 -22.65 -5.13
C GLY A 101 10.93 -22.96 -3.80
N PRO A 102 10.09 -22.04 -3.30
CA PRO A 102 9.27 -22.34 -2.12
C PRO A 102 8.33 -23.52 -2.41
N VAL A 103 8.28 -24.49 -1.50
CA VAL A 103 7.41 -25.66 -1.64
C VAL A 103 6.22 -25.49 -0.70
N PHE A 104 5.02 -25.44 -1.29
CA PHE A 104 3.75 -25.39 -0.58
C PHE A 104 3.00 -26.69 -0.77
N GLU A 105 2.40 -27.20 0.31
CA GLU A 105 1.34 -28.19 0.23
C GLU A 105 0.00 -27.52 0.52
N THR A 106 -1.03 -27.85 -0.27
CA THR A 106 -2.40 -27.42 0.00
C THR A 106 -3.00 -28.40 1.00
N GLY A 107 -3.31 -27.94 2.20
CA GLY A 107 -4.04 -28.71 3.20
C GLY A 107 -5.53 -28.85 2.85
N ASP A 108 -6.21 -29.76 3.56
CA ASP A 108 -7.61 -30.17 3.29
C ASP A 108 -8.64 -29.02 3.38
N GLU A 109 -8.34 -27.92 4.09
CA GLU A 109 -9.20 -26.72 4.18
C GLU A 109 -8.75 -25.57 3.26
N GLY A 110 -7.85 -25.84 2.30
CA GLY A 110 -7.29 -24.81 1.43
C GLY A 110 -6.24 -23.92 2.12
N GLU A 111 -5.80 -24.29 3.32
CA GLU A 111 -4.62 -23.69 3.97
C GLU A 111 -3.35 -24.08 3.21
N THR A 112 -2.41 -23.15 3.06
CA THR A 112 -1.11 -23.41 2.44
C THR A 112 -0.12 -23.75 3.54
N LEU A 113 0.28 -25.02 3.61
CA LEU A 113 1.24 -25.53 4.57
C LEU A 113 2.66 -25.26 4.08
N ILE A 114 3.52 -24.84 5.01
CA ILE A 114 4.94 -24.58 4.77
C ILE A 114 5.71 -25.82 5.22
N LEU A 115 6.44 -26.45 4.30
CA LEU A 115 7.12 -27.72 4.55
C LEU A 115 8.60 -27.57 4.89
N ASN A 116 9.23 -26.51 4.39
CA ASN A 116 10.67 -26.32 4.48
C ASN A 116 11.02 -25.06 5.28
N PHE A 117 12.12 -25.13 6.03
CA PHE A 117 12.66 -23.99 6.77
C PHE A 117 13.04 -22.81 5.85
N ASN A 118 13.60 -23.11 4.66
CA ASN A 118 13.89 -22.10 3.64
C ASN A 118 12.60 -21.37 3.19
N THR A 119 11.50 -22.09 3.08
CA THR A 119 10.20 -21.51 2.74
C THR A 119 9.66 -20.65 3.88
N VAL A 120 9.82 -21.05 5.16
CA VAL A 120 9.45 -20.20 6.31
C VAL A 120 10.19 -18.86 6.28
N ILE A 121 11.50 -18.87 5.99
CA ILE A 121 12.31 -17.64 5.88
C ILE A 121 11.82 -16.77 4.72
N GLY A 122 11.73 -17.35 3.52
CA GLY A 122 11.36 -16.62 2.30
C GLY A 122 9.98 -15.97 2.43
N VAL A 123 9.00 -16.73 2.92
CA VAL A 123 7.62 -16.28 3.09
C VAL A 123 7.51 -15.18 4.15
N ASN A 124 8.20 -15.29 5.29
CA ASN A 124 8.20 -14.24 6.30
C ASN A 124 8.83 -12.95 5.78
N VAL A 125 10.01 -13.03 5.14
CA VAL A 125 10.72 -11.86 4.61
C VAL A 125 9.88 -11.14 3.55
N ILE A 126 9.26 -11.87 2.61
CA ILE A 126 8.36 -11.26 1.63
C ILE A 126 7.17 -10.62 2.33
N SER A 127 6.49 -11.36 3.21
CA SER A 127 5.25 -10.89 3.83
C SER A 127 5.46 -9.59 4.60
N TYR A 128 6.53 -9.48 5.39
CA TYR A 128 6.86 -8.23 6.09
C TYR A 128 7.27 -7.11 5.14
N THR A 129 8.02 -7.41 4.08
CA THR A 129 8.41 -6.41 3.09
C THR A 129 7.19 -5.84 2.38
N VAL A 130 6.28 -6.71 1.95
CA VAL A 130 5.05 -6.34 1.25
C VAL A 130 4.15 -5.53 2.18
N LEU A 131 3.96 -5.98 3.42
CA LEU A 131 3.19 -5.25 4.43
C LEU A 131 3.77 -3.86 4.71
N TYR A 132 5.09 -3.76 4.85
CA TYR A 132 5.79 -2.48 5.03
C TYR A 132 5.57 -1.54 3.83
N PHE A 133 5.71 -2.07 2.61
CA PHE A 133 5.48 -1.32 1.38
C PHE A 133 4.05 -0.80 1.29
N PHE A 134 3.03 -1.65 1.46
CA PHE A 134 1.63 -1.24 1.34
C PHE A 134 1.21 -0.28 2.46
N THR A 135 1.68 -0.49 3.69
CA THR A 135 1.44 0.47 4.79
C THR A 135 2.02 1.84 4.48
N ARG A 136 3.22 1.88 3.89
CA ARG A 136 3.85 3.11 3.43
C ARG A 136 3.04 3.80 2.33
N ILE A 137 2.56 3.04 1.35
CA ILE A 137 1.71 3.56 0.26
C ILE A 137 0.42 4.17 0.82
N VAL A 138 -0.29 3.49 1.72
CA VAL A 138 -1.52 4.04 2.35
C VAL A 138 -1.23 5.40 3.01
N TYR A 139 -0.11 5.51 3.72
CA TYR A 139 0.31 6.76 4.35
C TYR A 139 0.61 7.87 3.32
N LEU A 140 1.34 7.56 2.24
CA LEU A 140 1.66 8.54 1.19
C LEU A 140 0.41 8.96 0.40
N MET A 141 -0.50 8.03 0.13
CA MET A 141 -1.80 8.31 -0.49
C MET A 141 -2.63 9.27 0.35
N LYS A 142 -2.63 9.11 1.69
CA LYS A 142 -3.30 10.05 2.59
C LYS A 142 -2.82 11.48 2.39
N ILE A 143 -1.51 11.69 2.20
CA ILE A 143 -0.94 13.03 1.95
C ILE A 143 -1.47 13.61 0.64
N LEU A 144 -1.46 12.83 -0.45
CA LEU A 144 -1.93 13.27 -1.77
C LEU A 144 -3.44 13.57 -1.77
N ILE A 145 -4.25 12.72 -1.14
CA ILE A 145 -5.71 12.87 -1.06
C ILE A 145 -6.10 14.07 -0.19
N TYR A 146 -5.33 14.36 0.86
CA TYR A 146 -5.60 15.47 1.77
C TYR A 146 -5.06 16.80 1.24
N TYR A 147 -4.36 16.80 0.10
CA TYR A 147 -3.90 18.04 -0.53
C TYR A 147 -5.07 18.97 -0.89
N LYS A 148 -5.06 20.19 -0.35
CA LYS A 148 -6.13 21.21 -0.48
C LYS A 148 -7.54 20.63 -0.21
N ARG A 149 -7.62 20.00 0.98
CA ARG A 149 -8.74 19.26 1.57
C ARG A 149 -10.10 19.99 1.50
N LYS A 150 -11.16 19.21 1.25
CA LYS A 150 -12.54 19.51 1.70
C LYS A 150 -12.82 18.78 3.02
N ARG A 151 -13.64 19.35 3.91
CA ARG A 151 -13.96 18.77 5.24
C ARG A 151 -14.33 17.28 5.15
N ASN A 152 -15.13 16.91 4.14
CA ASN A 152 -15.66 15.56 3.94
C ASN A 152 -14.61 14.53 3.47
N THR A 153 -13.50 14.94 2.84
CA THR A 153 -12.49 13.98 2.33
C THR A 153 -11.88 13.14 3.45
N ALA A 154 -11.71 13.71 4.64
CA ALA A 154 -11.18 12.95 5.78
C ALA A 154 -12.17 11.90 6.29
N PHE A 155 -13.48 12.18 6.22
CA PHE A 155 -14.51 11.21 6.57
C PHE A 155 -14.47 10.02 5.61
N PHE A 156 -14.41 10.26 4.30
CA PHE A 156 -14.30 9.17 3.31
C PHE A 156 -13.05 8.32 3.51
N PHE A 157 -11.88 8.94 3.72
CA PHE A 157 -10.64 8.19 3.95
C PHE A 157 -10.69 7.35 5.23
N ARG A 158 -11.19 7.91 6.34
CA ARG A 158 -11.33 7.15 7.60
C ARG A 158 -12.34 6.02 7.47
N SER A 159 -13.45 6.27 6.76
CA SER A 159 -14.47 5.26 6.50
C SER A 159 -13.93 4.13 5.64
N PHE A 160 -13.12 4.44 4.62
CA PHE A 160 -12.44 3.45 3.80
C PHE A 160 -11.51 2.56 4.64
N ILE A 161 -10.64 3.14 5.48
CA ILE A 161 -9.75 2.35 6.35
C ILE A 161 -10.55 1.47 7.32
N LEU A 162 -11.65 1.98 7.89
CA LEU A 162 -12.50 1.22 8.79
C LEU A 162 -13.21 0.07 8.07
N LEU A 163 -13.77 0.32 6.88
CA LEU A 163 -14.43 -0.70 6.06
C LEU A 163 -13.46 -1.78 5.62
N MET A 164 -12.23 -1.40 5.24
CA MET A 164 -11.17 -2.34 4.90
C MET A 164 -10.84 -3.26 6.08
N LEU A 165 -10.60 -2.70 7.28
CA LEU A 165 -10.33 -3.49 8.48
C LEU A 165 -11.51 -4.38 8.90
N LEU A 166 -12.74 -3.86 8.80
CA LEU A 166 -13.94 -4.62 9.11
C LEU A 166 -14.10 -5.79 8.15
N THR A 167 -13.87 -5.57 6.85
CA THR A 167 -13.92 -6.62 5.84
C THR A 167 -12.84 -7.67 6.14
N SER A 168 -11.59 -7.27 6.39
CA SER A 168 -10.52 -8.21 6.75
C SER A 168 -10.87 -9.06 7.99
N PHE A 169 -11.52 -8.47 9.00
CA PHE A 169 -11.93 -9.17 10.20
C PHE A 169 -13.06 -10.18 9.93
N VAL A 170 -14.05 -9.82 9.13
CA VAL A 170 -15.17 -10.73 8.80
C VAL A 170 -14.69 -11.94 8.00
N PHE A 171 -13.81 -11.72 7.02
CA PHE A 171 -13.21 -12.80 6.24
C PHE A 171 -12.32 -13.72 7.09
N LEU A 172 -11.63 -13.18 8.09
CA LEU A 172 -10.87 -13.98 9.06
C LEU A 172 -11.79 -14.92 9.85
N VAL A 173 -12.88 -14.40 10.41
CA VAL A 173 -13.80 -15.18 11.27
C VAL A 173 -14.47 -16.30 10.48
N GLN A 174 -14.79 -16.08 9.21
CA GLN A 174 -15.44 -17.06 8.36
C GLN A 174 -14.47 -17.99 7.63
N LYS A 175 -13.14 -17.80 7.82
CA LYS A 175 -12.07 -18.55 7.15
C LYS A 175 -12.20 -18.55 5.60
N GLU A 176 -12.84 -17.53 5.05
CA GLU A 176 -13.04 -17.39 3.60
C GLU A 176 -11.86 -16.65 2.96
N LYS A 177 -11.59 -16.97 1.69
CA LYS A 177 -10.56 -16.31 0.89
C LYS A 177 -11.14 -15.08 0.21
N ILE A 178 -10.40 -13.98 0.22
CA ILE A 178 -10.77 -12.78 -0.55
C ILE A 178 -10.31 -12.98 -2.00
N SER A 179 -11.27 -13.11 -2.90
CA SER A 179 -11.09 -13.19 -4.35
C SER A 179 -12.11 -12.28 -5.04
N PHE A 180 -12.13 -12.24 -6.37
CA PHE A 180 -13.30 -11.71 -7.10
C PHE A 180 -14.29 -12.81 -7.46
N ASP A 181 -13.83 -14.06 -7.42
CA ASP A 181 -14.63 -15.26 -7.56
C ASP A 181 -15.28 -15.55 -6.19
N MET A 182 -16.57 -15.25 -6.06
CA MET A 182 -17.30 -15.19 -4.78
C MET A 182 -18.60 -16.01 -4.81
N ASP A 183 -18.65 -17.08 -5.60
CA ASP A 183 -19.88 -17.85 -5.84
C ASP A 183 -20.46 -18.50 -4.57
N ASP A 184 -19.63 -18.81 -3.58
CA ASP A 184 -20.05 -19.50 -2.33
C ASP A 184 -20.10 -18.59 -1.08
N GLN A 185 -19.97 -17.26 -1.23
CA GLN A 185 -19.85 -16.37 -0.07
C GLN A 185 -21.19 -15.92 0.51
N ASN A 186 -21.19 -15.74 1.83
CA ASN A 186 -22.33 -15.15 2.53
C ASN A 186 -22.68 -13.76 1.97
N ILE A 187 -23.97 -13.49 1.77
CA ILE A 187 -24.52 -12.21 1.28
C ILE A 187 -23.95 -11.03 2.09
N PHE A 188 -23.78 -11.20 3.39
CA PHE A 188 -23.20 -10.16 4.25
C PHE A 188 -21.77 -9.79 3.85
N ASN A 189 -20.92 -10.78 3.56
CA ASN A 189 -19.53 -10.57 3.13
C ASN A 189 -19.50 -9.88 1.77
N LEU A 190 -20.38 -10.31 0.86
CA LEU A 190 -20.51 -9.73 -0.46
C LEU A 190 -20.89 -8.25 -0.39
N ILE A 191 -21.86 -7.88 0.45
CA ILE A 191 -22.24 -6.47 0.67
C ILE A 191 -21.07 -5.66 1.22
N LEU A 192 -20.36 -6.17 2.24
CA LEU A 192 -19.21 -5.47 2.83
C LEU A 192 -18.07 -5.30 1.82
N PHE A 193 -17.76 -6.35 1.05
CA PHE A 193 -16.74 -6.33 0.02
C PHE A 193 -17.03 -5.25 -1.02
N TRP A 194 -18.22 -5.28 -1.62
CA TRP A 194 -18.61 -4.29 -2.63
C TRP A 194 -18.71 -2.87 -2.07
N THR A 195 -19.14 -2.72 -0.82
CA THR A 195 -19.14 -1.41 -0.15
C THR A 195 -17.72 -0.87 0.03
N THR A 196 -16.76 -1.73 0.35
CA THR A 196 -15.34 -1.37 0.45
C THR A 196 -14.77 -0.98 -0.91
N ILE A 197 -15.06 -1.75 -1.95
CA ILE A 197 -14.67 -1.44 -3.34
C ILE A 197 -15.30 -0.10 -3.81
N PHE A 198 -16.57 0.14 -3.51
CA PHE A 198 -17.21 1.42 -3.84
C PHE A 198 -16.53 2.60 -3.13
N SER A 199 -16.23 2.47 -1.83
CA SER A 199 -15.51 3.49 -1.07
C SER A 199 -14.14 3.79 -1.65
N LEU A 200 -13.42 2.74 -2.05
CA LEU A 200 -12.13 2.80 -2.74
C LEU A 200 -12.23 3.62 -4.02
N ILE A 201 -13.21 3.33 -4.89
CA ILE A 201 -13.42 4.06 -6.16
C ILE A 201 -13.72 5.54 -5.89
N VAL A 202 -14.62 5.84 -4.94
CA VAL A 202 -14.96 7.23 -4.57
C VAL A 202 -13.73 8.01 -4.09
N LEU A 203 -12.82 7.34 -3.37
CA LEU A 203 -11.58 7.94 -2.90
C LEU A 203 -10.56 8.10 -4.04
N ALA A 204 -10.50 7.12 -4.96
CA ALA A 204 -9.62 7.13 -6.13
C ALA A 204 -9.84 8.33 -7.05
N LEU A 205 -11.08 8.81 -7.16
CA LEU A 205 -11.43 9.97 -7.97
C LEU A 205 -10.98 11.32 -7.37
N ARG A 206 -10.52 11.35 -6.12
CA ARG A 206 -10.17 12.61 -5.40
C ARG A 206 -8.74 13.06 -5.68
N ASN A 207 -8.46 13.42 -6.93
CA ASN A 207 -7.13 13.79 -7.43
C ASN A 207 -6.90 15.31 -7.56
N ARG A 208 -7.19 16.07 -6.51
CA ARG A 208 -7.11 17.55 -6.56
C ARG A 208 -5.72 18.09 -6.86
N TRP A 209 -4.67 17.41 -6.36
CA TRP A 209 -3.29 17.81 -6.55
C TRP A 209 -2.90 17.91 -8.03
N VAL A 210 -3.51 17.10 -8.91
CA VAL A 210 -3.27 17.10 -10.36
C VAL A 210 -3.52 18.47 -11.00
N THR A 211 -4.53 19.20 -10.51
CA THR A 211 -4.87 20.52 -11.06
C THR A 211 -3.79 21.57 -10.82
N TYR A 212 -2.96 21.40 -9.80
CA TYR A 212 -1.93 22.35 -9.39
C TYR A 212 -0.54 22.06 -9.98
N LEU A 213 -0.40 21.02 -10.80
CA LEU A 213 0.83 20.73 -11.51
C LEU A 213 0.99 21.61 -12.75
N THR A 214 2.23 22.00 -13.03
CA THR A 214 2.60 22.68 -14.29
C THR A 214 2.45 21.72 -15.47
N ARG A 215 2.39 22.25 -16.70
CA ARG A 215 2.28 21.41 -17.91
C ARG A 215 3.43 20.40 -18.05
N LYS A 216 4.67 20.80 -17.72
CA LYS A 216 5.85 19.91 -17.82
C LYS A 216 5.72 18.75 -16.84
N GLU A 217 5.31 19.03 -15.61
CA GLU A 217 5.15 18.00 -14.57
C GLU A 217 3.99 17.06 -14.88
N LYS A 218 2.87 17.55 -15.44
CA LYS A 218 1.75 16.70 -15.86
C LYS A 218 2.18 15.64 -16.87
N TRP A 219 3.00 16.00 -17.85
CA TRP A 219 3.55 15.04 -18.82
C TRP A 219 4.48 14.03 -18.16
N LEU A 220 5.38 14.49 -17.28
CA LEU A 220 6.30 13.60 -16.56
C LEU A 220 5.52 12.60 -15.70
N TYR A 221 4.58 13.07 -14.88
CA TYR A 221 3.78 12.21 -14.00
C TYR A 221 2.78 11.35 -14.76
N PHE A 222 2.31 11.77 -15.93
CA PHE A 222 1.52 10.93 -16.83
C PHE A 222 2.34 9.71 -17.30
N LEU A 223 3.57 9.94 -17.81
CA LEU A 223 4.45 8.85 -18.22
C LEU A 223 4.84 7.94 -17.06
N ILE A 224 5.12 8.51 -15.89
CA ILE A 224 5.37 7.72 -14.67
C ILE A 224 4.14 6.89 -14.31
N SER A 225 2.93 7.46 -14.36
CA SER A 225 1.70 6.73 -14.04
C SER A 225 1.45 5.58 -15.00
N LEU A 226 1.72 5.79 -16.30
CA LEU A 226 1.65 4.73 -17.31
C LEU A 226 2.65 3.62 -17.01
N ALA A 227 3.91 3.98 -16.74
CA ALA A 227 4.96 3.02 -16.39
C ALA A 227 4.61 2.25 -15.12
N VAL A 228 4.03 2.93 -14.12
CA VAL A 228 3.55 2.32 -12.88
C VAL A 228 2.42 1.34 -13.17
N ILE A 229 1.40 1.70 -13.95
CA ILE A 229 0.30 0.77 -14.29
C ILE A 229 0.83 -0.48 -15.00
N LEU A 230 1.68 -0.31 -16.00
CA LEU A 230 2.30 -1.43 -16.71
C LEU A 230 3.15 -2.28 -15.76
N TYR A 231 3.98 -1.65 -14.92
CA TYR A 231 4.78 -2.34 -13.92
C TYR A 231 3.92 -3.11 -12.91
N PHE A 232 2.82 -2.51 -12.44
CA PHE A 232 1.89 -3.15 -11.50
C PHE A 232 1.19 -4.35 -12.13
N GLN A 233 0.76 -4.23 -13.39
CA GLN A 233 0.06 -5.29 -14.10
C GLN A 233 0.99 -6.46 -14.46
N PHE A 234 2.21 -6.19 -14.92
CA PHE A 234 3.13 -7.23 -15.38
C PHE A 234 3.98 -7.82 -14.26
N ILE A 235 4.57 -7.00 -13.39
CA ILE A 235 5.53 -7.47 -12.40
C ILE A 235 4.82 -7.76 -11.09
N LEU A 236 4.07 -6.81 -10.55
CA LEU A 236 3.43 -7.04 -9.24
C LEU A 236 2.29 -8.05 -9.34
N PHE A 237 1.41 -7.97 -10.34
CA PHE A 237 0.25 -8.86 -10.43
C PHE A 237 0.59 -10.25 -10.92
N GLU A 238 1.46 -10.48 -11.90
CA GLU A 238 1.75 -11.86 -12.33
C GLU A 238 2.83 -12.53 -11.49
N GLN A 239 3.86 -11.79 -11.07
CA GLN A 239 5.09 -12.37 -10.51
C GLN A 239 5.14 -12.25 -8.99
N VAL A 240 4.76 -11.10 -8.42
CA VAL A 240 4.84 -10.86 -6.96
C VAL A 240 3.55 -11.21 -6.23
N LEU A 241 2.40 -11.21 -6.91
CA LEU A 241 1.09 -11.34 -6.26
C LEU A 241 0.28 -12.52 -6.85
N GLY A 242 0.04 -12.62 -8.15
CA GLY A 242 -0.97 -13.50 -8.77
C GLY A 242 -0.64 -14.99 -8.93
N GLY A 243 0.53 -15.45 -8.47
CA GLY A 243 0.91 -16.87 -8.46
C GLY A 243 1.16 -17.36 -7.04
N ASP A 244 2.43 -17.46 -6.66
CA ASP A 244 2.85 -17.93 -5.32
C ASP A 244 2.94 -16.80 -4.30
N GLY A 245 3.08 -15.55 -4.72
CA GLY A 245 3.27 -14.44 -3.79
C GLY A 245 2.05 -14.08 -2.94
N PHE A 246 0.83 -14.12 -3.50
CA PHE A 246 -0.40 -14.03 -2.70
C PHE A 246 -0.58 -15.25 -1.82
N LYS A 247 -0.22 -16.46 -2.29
CA LYS A 247 -0.22 -17.67 -1.47
C LYS A 247 0.75 -17.53 -0.29
N ASN A 248 1.92 -16.92 -0.47
CA ASN A 248 2.90 -16.66 0.59
C ASN A 248 2.29 -15.81 1.71
N ILE A 249 1.65 -14.70 1.34
CA ILE A 249 1.06 -13.77 2.32
C ILE A 249 -0.18 -14.39 2.96
N GLN A 250 -1.00 -15.09 2.16
CA GLN A 250 -2.19 -15.77 2.63
C GLN A 250 -1.86 -16.93 3.57
N ALA A 251 -0.79 -17.70 3.30
CA ALA A 251 -0.26 -18.74 4.20
C ALA A 251 0.11 -18.19 5.58
N GLN A 252 0.48 -16.91 5.61
CA GLN A 252 0.95 -16.23 6.81
C GLN A 252 -0.18 -15.57 7.58
N SER A 253 -1.00 -14.76 6.90
CA SER A 253 -2.06 -13.99 7.51
C SER A 253 -3.11 -13.58 6.46
N ASN A 254 -4.35 -13.98 6.71
CA ASN A 254 -5.52 -13.58 5.94
C ASN A 254 -5.80 -12.08 6.07
N ILE A 255 -5.54 -11.48 7.25
CA ILE A 255 -5.71 -10.03 7.42
C ILE A 255 -4.67 -9.27 6.61
N ALA A 256 -3.39 -9.66 6.71
CA ALA A 256 -2.32 -9.03 5.93
C ALA A 256 -2.62 -9.12 4.42
N TYR A 257 -3.04 -10.30 3.97
CA TYR A 257 -3.48 -10.52 2.59
C TYR A 257 -4.62 -9.58 2.19
N SER A 258 -5.68 -9.49 2.99
CA SER A 258 -6.82 -8.59 2.75
C SER A 258 -6.41 -7.12 2.64
N LEU A 259 -5.58 -6.64 3.56
CA LEU A 259 -5.08 -5.26 3.58
C LEU A 259 -4.26 -4.94 2.32
N VAL A 260 -3.38 -5.87 1.94
CA VAL A 260 -2.56 -5.78 0.74
C VAL A 260 -3.45 -5.75 -0.50
N PHE A 261 -4.45 -6.65 -0.58
CA PHE A 261 -5.39 -6.74 -1.68
C PHE A 261 -6.13 -5.41 -1.92
N PHE A 262 -6.80 -4.86 -0.88
CA PHE A 262 -7.53 -3.60 -1.04
C PHE A 262 -6.61 -2.42 -1.34
N THR A 263 -5.43 -2.37 -0.73
CA THR A 263 -4.46 -1.29 -1.00
C THR A 263 -3.90 -1.37 -2.42
N TYR A 264 -3.68 -2.58 -2.94
CA TYR A 264 -3.28 -2.81 -4.32
C TYR A 264 -4.31 -2.25 -5.30
N TYR A 265 -5.58 -2.68 -5.19
CA TYR A 265 -6.64 -2.17 -6.07
C TYR A 265 -6.87 -0.67 -5.89
N PHE A 266 -6.68 -0.15 -4.67
CA PHE A 266 -6.77 1.27 -4.43
C PHE A 266 -5.69 2.05 -5.18
N LEU A 267 -4.44 1.59 -5.11
CA LEU A 267 -3.33 2.23 -5.81
C LEU A 267 -3.50 2.16 -7.33
N LEU A 268 -3.98 1.03 -7.86
CA LEU A 268 -4.29 0.89 -9.28
C LEU A 268 -5.38 1.87 -9.72
N ALA A 269 -6.53 1.88 -9.03
CA ALA A 269 -7.65 2.76 -9.34
C ALA A 269 -7.27 4.25 -9.19
N TYR A 270 -6.51 4.59 -8.14
CA TYR A 270 -6.02 5.96 -7.89
C TYR A 270 -5.07 6.41 -8.99
N THR A 271 -4.10 5.56 -9.37
CA THR A 271 -3.14 5.85 -10.43
C THR A 271 -3.85 6.04 -11.77
N LEU A 272 -4.78 5.15 -12.13
CA LEU A 272 -5.60 5.27 -13.34
C LEU A 272 -6.42 6.56 -13.36
N SER A 273 -7.13 6.87 -12.27
CA SER A 273 -7.91 8.10 -12.17
C SER A 273 -7.02 9.36 -12.25
N SER A 274 -5.84 9.33 -11.62
CA SER A 274 -4.89 10.44 -11.68
C SER A 274 -4.33 10.64 -13.09
N MET A 275 -4.05 9.54 -13.80
CA MET A 275 -3.59 9.55 -15.20
C MET A 275 -4.63 10.16 -16.13
N LEU A 276 -5.90 9.73 -16.01
CA LEU A 276 -7.02 10.29 -16.76
C LEU A 276 -7.22 11.78 -16.45
N SER A 277 -7.15 12.16 -15.18
CA SER A 277 -7.26 13.56 -14.76
C SER A 277 -6.13 14.41 -15.34
N MET A 278 -4.89 13.91 -15.37
CA MET A 278 -3.76 14.60 -16.00
C MET A 278 -4.01 14.82 -17.50
N LEU A 279 -4.47 13.79 -18.21
CA LEU A 279 -4.76 13.86 -19.64
C LEU A 279 -5.83 14.91 -19.96
N PHE A 280 -6.93 14.96 -19.20
CA PHE A 280 -7.98 15.96 -19.41
C PHE A 280 -7.57 17.38 -19.03
N HIS A 281 -6.63 17.54 -18.10
CA HIS A 281 -6.12 18.87 -17.69
C HIS A 281 -4.93 19.38 -18.52
N LEU A 282 -4.44 18.61 -19.49
CA LEU A 282 -3.34 19.04 -20.36
C LEU A 282 -3.69 20.24 -21.27
N PRO A 283 -4.85 20.24 -21.96
CA PRO A 283 -5.23 21.36 -22.84
C PRO A 283 -5.38 22.68 -22.06
N THR A 284 -5.98 22.61 -20.87
CA THR A 284 -6.23 23.76 -20.00
C THR A 284 -4.95 24.27 -19.33
N ALA A 285 -3.97 23.39 -19.05
CA ALA A 285 -2.68 23.79 -18.50
C ALA A 285 -1.93 24.81 -19.37
N ARG A 286 -2.06 24.72 -20.71
CA ARG A 286 -1.40 25.67 -21.63
C ARG A 286 -1.89 27.11 -21.43
N VAL A 287 -3.19 27.29 -21.24
CA VAL A 287 -3.81 28.61 -21.02
C VAL A 287 -3.43 29.14 -19.64
N PHE A 288 -3.45 28.28 -18.62
CA PHE A 288 -3.05 28.64 -17.26
C PHE A 288 -1.57 29.07 -17.18
N ASP A 289 -0.66 28.29 -17.76
CA ASP A 289 0.78 28.61 -17.77
C ASP A 289 1.10 29.89 -18.55
N ARG A 290 0.29 30.22 -19.57
CA ARG A 290 0.41 31.50 -20.27
C ARG A 290 -0.02 32.65 -19.36
N LYS A 291 -1.17 32.54 -18.70
CA LYS A 291 -1.69 33.57 -17.78
C LYS A 291 -0.78 33.80 -16.58
N MET A 292 -0.21 32.73 -16.01
CA MET A 292 0.76 32.85 -14.91
C MET A 292 2.01 33.63 -15.34
N ARG A 293 2.53 33.39 -16.56
CA ARG A 293 3.66 34.15 -17.11
C ARG A 293 3.32 35.60 -17.36
N GLU A 294 2.12 35.88 -17.89
CA GLU A 294 1.62 37.25 -18.07
C GLU A 294 1.56 38.00 -16.73
N VAL A 295 1.03 37.36 -15.67
CA VAL A 295 0.98 37.95 -14.32
C VAL A 295 2.38 38.17 -13.73
N GLN A 296 3.30 37.21 -13.89
CA GLN A 296 4.69 37.37 -13.44
C GLN A 296 5.41 38.52 -14.17
N SER A 297 5.21 38.66 -15.48
CA SER A 297 5.78 39.81 -16.21
C SER A 297 5.22 41.14 -15.73
N LEU A 298 3.93 41.20 -15.40
CA LEU A 298 3.31 42.42 -14.86
C LEU A 298 3.83 42.73 -13.45
N HIS A 299 4.01 41.72 -12.59
CA HIS A 299 4.62 41.92 -11.28
C HIS A 299 6.06 42.41 -11.41
N ASN A 300 6.87 41.82 -12.29
CA ASN A 300 8.24 42.26 -12.52
C ASN A 300 8.30 43.69 -13.06
N LEU A 301 7.39 44.05 -13.97
CA LEU A 301 7.26 45.41 -14.49
C LEU A 301 6.85 46.39 -13.38
N SER A 302 5.86 46.05 -12.55
CA SER A 302 5.45 46.88 -11.41
C SER A 302 6.56 47.05 -10.39
N SER A 303 7.32 45.98 -10.10
CA SER A 303 8.50 46.05 -9.23
C SER A 303 9.59 46.93 -9.83
N ALA A 304 9.84 46.86 -11.14
CA ALA A 304 10.82 47.69 -11.82
C ALA A 304 10.45 49.17 -11.77
N ILE A 305 9.18 49.51 -12.08
CA ILE A 305 8.67 50.90 -12.01
C ILE A 305 8.78 51.45 -10.58
N ASN A 306 8.42 50.65 -9.56
CA ASN A 306 8.54 51.08 -8.16
C ASN A 306 9.99 51.18 -7.66
N SER A 307 10.97 50.64 -8.41
CA SER A 307 12.39 50.69 -8.07
C SER A 307 13.17 51.79 -8.79
N GLU A 308 12.55 52.50 -9.74
CA GLU A 308 13.12 53.71 -10.32
C GLU A 308 12.81 54.91 -9.40
N PRO A 309 13.85 55.65 -8.94
CA PRO A 309 13.72 56.76 -8.00
C PRO A 309 13.12 58.05 -8.60
#